data_AF-A0A2A4W5C3-F1
#
_entry.id   AF-A0A2A4W5C3-F1
#
_cell.length_a   1.000
_cell.length_b   1.000
_cell.length_c   1.000
_cell.angle_alpha   90.00
_cell.angle_beta   90.00
_cell.angle_gamma   90.00
#
_symmetry.space_group_name_H-M   'P 1'
#
loop_
_entity.id
_entity.type
_entity.pdbx_description
1 polymer ?
#
loop_
_entity_poly.entity_id
_entity_poly.type
_entity_poly.pdbx_seq_one_letter_code
_entity_poly.pdbx_strand_id
1 'polypeptide(L)'
;MDDVAMAAELPLRDIHLPIAISWWPPAPGWWLLMVLVFVIVLLIWWQQRRKVALRVRVAALAEWGALMAAFQREQNVSQLVQGLSVLLRRVALSYYPREEVAGLSGEAWLRYLDNRHALSQPNGFSEGVGRLLLAGPYQQQVDGDVLALHALCGEWLGSLPELKAGRR
;
A
#
# COMPACT_ATOMS: atom_id res chain seq x y z
N MET A 1 -65.97 50.54 60.48
CA MET A 1 -65.49 49.38 61.24
C MET A 1 -65.66 48.17 60.34
N ASP A 2 -64.75 48.02 59.39
CA ASP A 2 -63.49 47.24 59.58
C ASP A 2 -63.87 45.76 59.34
N ASP A 3 -63.33 45.00 58.41
CA ASP A 3 -62.03 45.10 57.78
C ASP A 3 -62.05 44.36 56.44
N VAL A 4 -61.14 44.79 55.59
CA VAL A 4 -60.75 44.23 54.32
C VAL A 4 -60.27 42.78 54.50
N ALA A 5 -60.83 41.85 53.75
CA ALA A 5 -60.08 40.69 53.27
C ALA A 5 -60.57 40.36 51.87
N MET A 6 -60.36 41.33 50.98
CA MET A 6 -60.35 41.14 49.53
C MET A 6 -59.50 39.91 49.24
N ALA A 7 -60.14 38.89 48.66
CA ALA A 7 -59.50 37.70 48.17
C ALA A 7 -58.33 38.11 47.26
N ALA A 8 -57.14 38.12 47.83
CA ALA A 8 -55.91 38.18 47.05
C ALA A 8 -55.67 36.76 46.59
N GLU A 9 -56.42 36.34 45.58
CA GLU A 9 -56.00 35.23 44.72
C GLU A 9 -54.67 35.66 44.12
N LEU A 10 -53.58 35.20 44.75
CA LEU A 10 -52.23 35.38 44.25
C LEU A 10 -52.23 34.82 42.82
N PRO A 11 -51.99 35.64 41.78
CA PRO A 11 -51.97 35.14 40.42
C PRO A 11 -50.76 34.21 40.33
N LEU A 12 -51.03 32.91 40.34
CA LEU A 12 -50.03 31.87 40.13
C LEU A 12 -49.45 32.12 38.74
N ARG A 13 -48.27 32.73 38.72
CA ARG A 13 -47.56 33.06 37.49
C ARG A 13 -47.04 31.75 36.91
N ASP A 14 -47.64 31.32 35.81
CA ASP A 14 -47.19 30.18 35.00
C ASP A 14 -45.67 30.26 34.83
N ILE A 15 -44.98 29.28 35.39
CA ILE A 15 -43.55 29.10 35.17
C ILE A 15 -43.44 28.56 33.74
N HIS A 16 -43.13 29.44 32.79
CA HIS A 16 -42.68 29.02 31.47
C HIS A 16 -41.46 28.12 31.64
N LEU A 17 -41.64 26.80 31.48
CA LEU A 17 -40.51 25.90 31.32
C LEU A 17 -39.76 26.32 30.06
N PRO A 18 -38.43 26.54 30.13
CA PRO A 18 -37.67 26.83 28.93
C PRO A 18 -37.85 25.67 27.97
N ILE A 19 -38.31 26.00 26.76
CA ILE A 19 -38.40 25.09 25.63
C ILE A 19 -37.12 24.27 25.63
N ALA A 20 -37.23 22.95 25.79
CA ALA A 20 -36.08 22.05 25.84
C ALA A 20 -35.12 22.46 24.72
N ILE A 21 -33.91 22.89 25.10
CA ILE A 21 -32.91 23.39 24.17
C ILE A 21 -32.73 22.29 23.14
N SER A 22 -33.33 22.50 21.97
CA SER A 22 -33.26 21.56 20.86
C SER A 22 -31.78 21.39 20.59
N TRP A 23 -31.28 20.16 20.67
CA TRP A 23 -29.85 19.83 20.62
C TRP A 23 -29.22 20.03 19.22
N TRP A 24 -29.75 20.99 18.47
CA TRP A 24 -29.63 21.18 17.04
C TRP A 24 -28.70 22.36 16.72
N PRO A 25 -27.95 22.30 15.62
CA PRO A 25 -27.02 21.24 15.26
C PRO A 25 -25.73 21.38 16.09
N PRO A 26 -24.89 20.33 16.23
CA PRO A 26 -23.55 20.52 16.75
C PRO A 26 -22.91 21.68 15.95
N ALA A 27 -22.52 22.74 16.65
CA ALA A 27 -22.01 23.97 16.05
C ALA A 27 -21.09 23.62 14.87
N PRO A 28 -21.12 24.36 13.75
CA PRO A 28 -20.44 23.99 12.50
C PRO A 28 -18.94 23.63 12.64
N GLY A 29 -18.30 24.01 13.75
CA GLY A 29 -16.97 23.54 14.14
C GLY A 29 -16.81 22.02 14.30
N TRP A 30 -17.87 21.25 14.59
CA TRP A 30 -17.78 19.79 14.65
C TRP A 30 -17.60 19.15 13.27
N TRP A 31 -18.19 19.74 12.22
CA TRP A 31 -17.94 19.32 10.85
C TRP A 31 -16.49 19.58 10.47
N LEU A 32 -15.94 20.73 10.89
CA LEU A 32 -14.55 21.06 10.68
C LEU A 32 -13.62 20.09 11.42
N LEU A 33 -14.00 19.67 12.62
CA LEU A 33 -13.28 18.64 13.39
C LEU A 33 -13.37 17.25 12.74
N MET A 34 -14.54 16.85 12.23
CA MET A 34 -14.70 15.59 11.48
C MET A 34 -13.85 15.57 10.21
N VAL A 35 -13.85 16.66 9.44
CA VAL A 35 -13.00 16.80 8.25
C VAL A 35 -11.53 16.76 8.63
N LEU A 36 -11.14 17.45 9.70
CA LEU A 36 -9.75 17.44 10.18
C LEU A 36 -9.30 16.03 10.58
N VAL A 37 -10.12 15.30 11.35
CA VAL A 37 -9.84 13.91 11.73
C VAL A 37 -9.75 13.02 10.49
N PHE A 38 -10.67 13.16 9.54
CA PHE A 38 -10.65 12.39 8.29
C PHE A 38 -9.37 12.64 7.49
N VAL A 39 -8.94 13.90 7.35
CA VAL A 39 -7.69 14.27 6.69
C VAL A 39 -6.49 13.68 7.44
N ILE A 40 -6.46 13.75 8.77
CA ILE A 40 -5.37 13.17 9.58
C ILE A 40 -5.29 11.66 9.38
N VAL A 41 -6.42 10.95 9.41
CA VAL A 41 -6.48 9.49 9.18
C VAL A 41 -5.97 9.15 7.78
N LEU A 42 -6.39 9.88 6.75
CA LEU A 42 -5.88 9.71 5.38
C LEU A 42 -4.38 9.94 5.30
N LEU A 43 -3.86 10.99 5.97
CA LEU A 43 -2.45 11.33 5.99
C LEU A 43 -1.61 10.24 6.68
N ILE A 44 -2.07 9.75 7.83
CA ILE A 44 -1.43 8.65 8.57
C ILE A 44 -1.43 7.38 7.72
N TRP A 45 -2.57 7.02 7.14
CA TRP A 45 -2.71 5.85 6.28
C TRP A 45 -1.75 5.92 5.08
N TRP A 46 -1.67 7.08 4.44
CA TRP A 46 -0.76 7.31 3.32
C TRP A 46 0.71 7.24 3.74
N GLN A 47 1.08 7.83 4.89
CA GLN A 47 2.45 7.75 5.39
C GLN A 47 2.85 6.34 5.82
N GLN A 48 1.95 5.57 6.43
CA GLN A 48 2.22 4.18 6.81
C GLN A 48 2.48 3.33 5.57
N ARG A 49 1.66 3.48 4.52
CA ARG A 49 1.89 2.78 3.23
C ARG A 49 3.25 3.10 2.63
N ARG A 50 3.68 4.37 2.69
CA ARG A 50 5.01 4.79 2.24
C ARG A 50 6.14 4.15 3.06
N LYS A 51 6.02 4.14 4.39
CA LYS A 51 7.04 3.53 5.27
C LYS A 51 7.19 2.02 5.04
N VAL A 52 6.09 1.32 4.82
CA VAL A 52 6.10 -0.12 4.53
C VAL A 52 6.80 -0.39 3.20
N ALA A 53 6.45 0.35 2.14
CA ALA A 53 7.05 0.15 0.83
C ALA A 53 8.57 0.44 0.79
N LEU A 54 9.05 1.43 1.54
CA LEU A 54 10.50 1.67 1.72
C LEU A 54 11.22 0.48 2.36
N ARG A 55 10.66 -0.07 3.45
CA ARG A 55 11.24 -1.26 4.12
C ARG A 55 11.26 -2.47 3.19
N VAL A 56 10.20 -2.63 2.40
CA VAL A 56 10.11 -3.72 1.41
C VAL A 56 11.21 -3.58 0.35
N ARG A 57 11.50 -2.37 -0.16
CA ARG A 57 12.58 -2.18 -1.16
C ARG A 57 13.94 -2.57 -0.62
N VAL A 58 14.29 -2.09 0.58
CA VAL A 58 15.58 -2.39 1.21
C VAL A 58 15.72 -3.90 1.46
N ALA A 59 14.69 -4.53 2.02
CA ALA A 59 14.69 -5.97 2.24
C ALA A 59 14.78 -6.74 0.91
N ALA A 60 14.07 -6.28 -0.13
CA ALA A 60 14.08 -6.92 -1.43
C ALA A 60 15.43 -6.85 -2.13
N LEU A 61 16.11 -5.70 -2.08
CA LEU A 61 17.47 -5.55 -2.64
C LEU A 61 18.49 -6.40 -1.88
N ALA A 62 18.39 -6.48 -0.55
CA ALA A 62 19.24 -7.35 0.25
C ALA A 62 19.02 -8.84 -0.11
N GLU A 63 17.76 -9.26 -0.27
CA GLU A 63 17.42 -10.63 -0.66
C GLU A 63 17.85 -10.94 -2.10
N TRP A 64 17.68 -10.00 -3.03
CA TRP A 64 18.19 -10.12 -4.40
C TRP A 64 19.71 -10.36 -4.44
N GLY A 65 20.48 -9.65 -3.62
CA GLY A 65 21.92 -9.88 -3.49
C GLY A 65 22.24 -11.22 -2.84
N ALA A 66 21.50 -11.61 -1.80
CA ALA A 66 21.67 -12.88 -1.10
C ALA A 66 21.39 -14.10 -2.02
N LEU A 67 20.40 -14.00 -2.91
CA LEU A 67 20.10 -15.04 -3.90
C LEU A 67 21.28 -15.28 -4.85
N MET A 68 21.93 -14.21 -5.34
CA MET A 68 23.14 -14.37 -6.17
C MET A 68 24.29 -14.98 -5.37
N ALA A 69 24.49 -14.56 -4.11
CA ALA A 69 25.52 -15.15 -3.27
C ALA A 69 25.28 -16.66 -2.99
N ALA A 70 24.02 -17.08 -2.82
CA ALA A 70 23.66 -18.49 -2.71
C ALA A 70 23.94 -19.25 -4.01
N PHE A 71 23.54 -18.68 -5.15
CA PHE A 71 23.82 -19.25 -6.47
C PHE A 71 25.32 -19.45 -6.71
N GLN A 72 26.18 -18.49 -6.34
CA GLN A 72 27.63 -18.64 -6.50
C GLN A 72 28.20 -19.84 -5.72
N ARG A 73 27.59 -20.22 -4.59
CA ARG A 73 28.02 -21.36 -3.77
C ARG A 73 27.44 -22.69 -4.24
N GLU A 74 26.16 -22.72 -4.57
CA GLU A 74 25.41 -23.95 -4.84
C GLU A 74 25.31 -24.27 -6.33
N GLN A 75 25.60 -23.28 -7.20
CA GLN A 75 25.47 -23.34 -8.67
C GLN A 75 24.08 -23.85 -9.13
N ASN A 76 23.07 -23.67 -8.29
CA ASN A 76 21.71 -24.15 -8.52
C ASN A 76 20.87 -23.06 -9.21
N VAL A 77 20.78 -23.16 -10.54
CA VAL A 77 20.02 -22.21 -11.36
C VAL A 77 18.54 -22.19 -11.00
N SER A 78 17.93 -23.37 -10.80
CA SER A 78 16.50 -23.49 -10.52
C SER A 78 16.11 -22.75 -9.23
N GLN A 79 16.93 -22.90 -8.19
CA GLN A 79 16.73 -22.21 -6.92
C GLN A 79 16.86 -20.68 -7.05
N LEU A 80 17.82 -20.19 -7.83
CA LEU A 80 17.98 -18.75 -8.09
C LEU A 80 16.75 -18.20 -8.84
N VAL A 81 16.32 -18.86 -9.91
CA VAL A 81 15.16 -18.45 -10.72
C VAL A 81 13.88 -18.45 -9.88
N GLN A 82 13.65 -19.51 -9.10
CA GLN A 82 12.51 -19.60 -8.19
C GLN A 82 12.55 -18.48 -7.14
N GLY A 83 13.71 -18.24 -6.53
CA GLY A 83 13.91 -17.17 -5.55
C GLY A 83 13.60 -15.79 -6.13
N LEU A 84 14.10 -15.50 -7.34
CA LEU A 84 13.81 -14.25 -8.04
C LEU A 84 12.32 -14.10 -8.38
N SER A 85 11.66 -15.17 -8.84
CA SER A 85 10.22 -15.17 -9.15
C SER A 85 9.37 -14.87 -7.92
N VAL A 86 9.67 -15.52 -6.79
CA VAL A 86 8.98 -15.29 -5.50
C VAL A 86 9.22 -13.87 -5.01
N LEU A 87 10.47 -13.39 -5.09
CA LEU A 87 10.86 -12.05 -4.68
C LEU A 87 10.08 -10.99 -5.47
N LEU A 88 10.09 -11.07 -6.80
CA LEU A 88 9.37 -10.13 -7.67
C LEU A 88 7.88 -10.12 -7.37
N ARG A 89 7.25 -11.29 -7.19
CA ARG A 89 5.82 -11.36 -6.81
C ARG A 89 5.53 -10.70 -5.48
N ARG A 90 6.35 -10.97 -4.45
CA ARG A 90 6.17 -10.38 -3.12
C ARG A 90 6.32 -8.86 -3.16
N VAL A 91 7.30 -8.36 -3.92
CA VAL A 91 7.51 -6.93 -4.10
C VAL A 91 6.37 -6.29 -4.88
N ALA A 92 5.92 -6.89 -5.98
CA ALA A 92 4.77 -6.39 -6.74
C ALA A 92 3.49 -6.32 -5.88
N LEU A 93 3.20 -7.34 -5.08
CA LEU A 93 2.05 -7.33 -4.15
C LEU A 93 2.17 -6.30 -3.02
N SER A 94 3.40 -5.85 -2.72
CA SER A 94 3.64 -4.82 -1.70
C SER A 94 3.50 -3.39 -2.26
N TYR A 95 3.78 -3.20 -3.55
CA TYR A 95 3.74 -1.91 -4.23
C TYR A 95 2.42 -1.63 -4.96
N TYR A 96 1.74 -2.67 -5.45
CA TYR A 96 0.54 -2.58 -6.26
C TYR A 96 -0.67 -3.24 -5.60
N PRO A 97 -1.90 -2.87 -5.99
CA PRO A 97 -3.12 -3.49 -5.47
C PRO A 97 -3.12 -5.00 -5.74
N ARG A 98 -3.53 -5.78 -4.74
CA ARG A 98 -3.60 -7.24 -4.86
C ARG A 98 -4.52 -7.70 -6.00
N GLU A 99 -5.59 -6.95 -6.26
CA GLU A 99 -6.56 -7.22 -7.33
C GLU A 99 -5.91 -7.19 -8.72
N GLU A 100 -4.92 -6.32 -8.93
CA GLU A 100 -4.23 -6.18 -10.22
C GLU A 100 -3.16 -7.26 -10.41
N VAL A 101 -2.53 -7.74 -9.33
CA VAL A 101 -1.36 -8.63 -9.39
C VAL A 101 -1.70 -10.10 -9.14
N ALA A 102 -2.63 -10.42 -8.23
CA ALA A 102 -2.83 -11.79 -7.75
C ALA A 102 -3.38 -12.74 -8.81
N GLY A 103 -4.08 -12.23 -9.83
CA GLY A 103 -4.58 -13.01 -10.96
C GLY A 103 -3.54 -13.23 -12.07
N LEU A 104 -2.37 -12.59 -12.01
CA LEU A 104 -1.40 -12.62 -13.09
C LEU A 104 -0.49 -13.85 -12.98
N SER A 105 -0.51 -14.66 -14.03
CA SER A 105 0.35 -15.83 -14.19
C SER A 105 0.89 -15.93 -15.61
N GLY A 106 2.00 -16.62 -15.77
CA GLY A 106 2.55 -16.90 -17.09
C GLY A 106 2.99 -15.63 -17.82
N GLU A 107 2.74 -15.59 -19.13
CA GLU A 107 3.06 -14.45 -19.99
C GLU A 107 2.36 -13.14 -19.57
N ALA A 108 1.18 -13.22 -18.94
CA ALA A 108 0.49 -12.03 -18.45
C ALA A 108 1.24 -11.36 -17.29
N TRP A 109 1.95 -12.16 -16.48
CA TRP A 109 2.81 -11.65 -15.42
C TRP A 109 4.05 -10.94 -15.98
N LEU A 110 4.69 -11.51 -17.00
CA LEU A 110 5.89 -10.89 -17.60
C LEU A 110 5.57 -9.58 -18.30
N ARG A 111 4.49 -9.56 -19.11
CA ARG A 111 4.00 -8.31 -19.74
C ARG A 111 3.63 -7.25 -18.71
N TYR A 112 3.12 -7.67 -17.56
CA TYR A 112 2.86 -6.74 -16.47
C TYR A 112 4.14 -6.12 -15.90
N LEU A 113 5.23 -6.90 -15.77
CA LEU A 113 6.52 -6.37 -15.33
C LEU A 113 7.10 -5.37 -16.33
N ASP A 114 7.02 -5.67 -17.63
CA ASP A 114 7.49 -4.79 -18.72
C ASP A 114 6.69 -3.48 -18.80
N ASN A 115 5.36 -3.53 -18.60
CA ASN A 115 4.50 -2.35 -18.72
C ASN A 115 4.63 -1.35 -17.57
N ARG A 116 5.22 -1.75 -16.43
CA ARG A 116 5.23 -0.91 -15.22
C ARG A 116 6.41 0.06 -15.17
N HIS A 117 7.55 -0.31 -15.74
CA HIS A 117 8.77 0.48 -15.63
C HIS A 117 9.59 0.43 -16.92
N ALA A 118 10.19 1.57 -17.27
CA ALA A 118 11.15 1.62 -18.36
C ALA A 118 12.42 0.87 -17.95
N LEU A 119 12.61 -0.31 -18.53
CA LEU A 119 13.83 -1.10 -18.41
C LEU A 119 14.79 -0.71 -19.53
N SER A 120 16.09 -0.92 -19.33
CA SER A 120 17.11 -0.71 -20.37
C SER A 120 16.86 -1.55 -21.62
N GLN A 121 16.23 -2.72 -21.45
CA GLN A 121 15.74 -3.54 -22.55
C GLN A 121 14.20 -3.49 -22.60
N PRO A 122 13.59 -2.97 -23.68
CA PRO A 122 12.15 -3.05 -23.85
C PRO A 122 11.73 -4.51 -23.92
N ASN A 123 10.63 -4.85 -23.22
CA ASN A 123 10.09 -6.21 -23.14
C ASN A 123 11.09 -7.27 -22.62
N GLY A 124 12.09 -6.87 -21.84
CA GLY A 124 13.12 -7.78 -21.33
C GLY A 124 12.55 -8.96 -20.53
N PHE A 125 11.36 -8.81 -19.93
CA PHE A 125 10.69 -9.92 -19.25
C PHE A 125 9.93 -10.82 -20.22
N SER A 126 9.03 -10.28 -21.04
CA SER A 126 8.13 -11.07 -21.89
C SER A 126 8.79 -11.62 -23.16
N GLU A 127 9.77 -10.93 -23.73
CA GLU A 127 10.45 -11.32 -24.98
C GLU A 127 11.92 -11.72 -24.76
N GLY A 128 12.49 -11.40 -23.59
CA GLY A 128 13.90 -11.63 -23.28
C GLY A 128 14.18 -12.73 -22.25
N VAL A 129 15.26 -12.54 -21.50
CA VAL A 129 15.74 -13.48 -20.47
C VAL A 129 14.77 -13.66 -19.30
N GLY A 130 13.83 -12.73 -19.08
CA GLY A 130 12.83 -12.87 -18.02
C GLY A 130 11.81 -13.99 -18.27
N ARG A 131 11.72 -14.56 -19.48
CA ARG A 131 10.93 -15.76 -19.75
C ARG A 131 11.40 -16.97 -18.97
N LEU A 132 12.66 -16.98 -18.50
CA LEU A 132 13.17 -17.99 -17.59
C LEU A 132 12.37 -18.05 -16.28
N LEU A 133 11.70 -16.98 -15.86
CA LEU A 133 10.83 -16.97 -14.67
C LEU A 133 9.54 -17.78 -14.87
N LEU A 134 9.20 -18.15 -16.11
CA LEU A 134 8.10 -19.07 -16.42
C LEU A 134 8.48 -20.53 -16.21
N ALA A 135 9.77 -20.83 -16.15
CA ALA A 135 10.24 -22.17 -15.87
C ALA A 135 9.69 -22.60 -14.52
N GLY A 136 8.81 -23.61 -14.55
CA GLY A 136 8.21 -24.15 -13.34
C GLY A 136 9.29 -24.81 -12.46
N PRO A 137 9.00 -25.02 -11.17
CA PRO A 137 9.92 -25.67 -10.22
C PRO A 137 10.36 -27.09 -10.62
N TYR A 138 9.76 -27.66 -11.66
CA TYR A 138 10.03 -29.00 -12.17
C TYR A 138 10.96 -29.04 -13.39
N GLN A 139 11.41 -27.89 -13.90
CA GLN A 139 12.33 -27.86 -15.03
C GLN A 139 13.76 -28.09 -14.53
N GLN A 140 14.27 -29.32 -14.68
CA GLN A 140 15.58 -29.74 -14.15
C GLN A 140 16.77 -29.03 -14.82
N GLN A 141 16.59 -28.47 -16.01
CA GLN A 141 17.57 -27.64 -16.71
C GLN A 141 16.88 -26.36 -17.16
N VAL A 142 17.16 -25.28 -16.45
CA VAL A 142 16.89 -23.94 -16.94
C VAL A 142 18.13 -23.52 -17.72
N ASP A 143 18.06 -23.67 -19.04
CA ASP A 143 19.14 -23.28 -19.95
C ASP A 143 18.96 -21.80 -20.31
N GLY A 144 19.92 -20.96 -19.97
CA GLY A 144 19.82 -19.51 -20.18
C GLY A 144 20.78 -18.68 -19.34
N ASP A 145 20.92 -17.40 -19.73
CA ASP A 145 21.78 -16.45 -19.03
C ASP A 145 21.14 -15.98 -17.72
N VAL A 146 21.44 -16.70 -16.65
CA VAL A 146 20.94 -16.43 -15.30
C VAL A 146 21.54 -15.15 -14.71
N LEU A 147 22.74 -14.75 -15.14
CA LEU A 147 23.33 -13.48 -14.75
C LEU A 147 22.56 -12.31 -15.36
N ALA A 148 22.23 -12.39 -16.65
CA ALA A 148 21.39 -11.40 -17.31
C ALA A 148 19.99 -11.34 -16.67
N LEU A 149 19.41 -12.48 -16.30
CA LEU A 149 18.14 -12.51 -15.56
C LEU A 149 18.25 -11.80 -14.21
N HIS A 150 19.31 -12.08 -13.44
CA HIS A 150 19.53 -11.43 -12.14
C HIS A 150 19.70 -9.92 -12.29
N ALA A 151 20.46 -9.47 -13.30
CA ALA A 151 20.65 -8.06 -13.61
C ALA A 151 19.32 -7.38 -13.98
N LEU A 152 18.52 -8.02 -14.85
CA LEU A 152 17.19 -7.53 -15.24
C LEU A 152 16.24 -7.40 -14.04
N CYS A 153 16.25 -8.38 -13.14
CA CYS A 153 15.49 -8.31 -11.89
C CYS A 153 15.98 -7.14 -11.02
N GLY A 154 17.29 -6.97 -10.89
CA GLY A 154 17.90 -5.88 -10.11
C GLY A 154 17.52 -4.50 -10.64
N GLU A 155 17.53 -4.33 -11.97
CA GLU A 155 17.10 -3.11 -12.64
C GLU A 155 15.62 -2.81 -12.35
N TRP A 156 14.74 -3.82 -12.47
CA TRP A 156 13.33 -3.65 -12.13
C TRP A 156 13.13 -3.26 -10.67
N LEU A 157 13.81 -3.92 -9.72
CA LEU A 157 13.77 -3.56 -8.29
C LEU A 157 14.32 -2.13 -8.06
N GLY A 158 15.34 -1.73 -8.82
CA GLY A 158 15.93 -0.40 -8.79
C GLY A 158 14.97 0.69 -9.28
N SER A 159 14.22 0.39 -10.34
CA SER A 159 13.23 1.29 -10.97
C SER A 159 11.98 1.55 -10.12
N LEU A 160 11.76 0.77 -9.06
CA LEU A 160 10.65 0.98 -8.15
C LEU A 160 10.65 2.43 -7.63
N PRO A 161 9.48 3.09 -7.62
CA PRO A 161 9.40 4.51 -7.35
C PRO A 161 10.11 4.83 -6.05
N GLU A 162 11.13 5.68 -6.13
CA GLU A 162 11.79 6.20 -4.96
C GLU A 162 10.72 6.94 -4.17
N LEU A 163 10.29 6.35 -3.07
CA LEU A 163 9.48 7.04 -2.10
C LEU A 163 10.37 8.10 -1.50
N LYS A 164 10.46 9.24 -2.21
CA LYS A 164 11.19 10.43 -1.86
C LYS A 164 10.86 10.68 -0.40
N ALA A 165 11.80 10.28 0.48
CA ALA A 165 11.62 10.39 1.92
C ALA A 165 11.30 11.86 2.12
N GLY A 166 10.08 12.13 2.60
CA GLY A 166 9.55 13.48 2.63
C GLY A 166 10.55 14.35 3.35
N ARG A 167 11.27 15.17 2.58
CA ARG A 167 12.03 16.30 3.09
C ARG A 167 10.98 17.23 3.68
N ARG A 168 10.78 17.11 4.97
CA ARG A 168 10.17 18.11 5.84
C ARG A 168 11.16 18.35 6.96
#